data_AF-A0A936UK84-F1
#
_entry.id   AF-A0A936UK84-F1
#
_cell.length_a   1.000
_cell.length_b   1.000
_cell.length_c   1.000
_cell.angle_alpha   90.00
_cell.angle_beta   90.00
_cell.angle_gamma   90.00
#
_symmetry.space_group_name_H-M   'P 1'
#
loop_
_entity.id
_entity.type
_entity.pdbx_description
1 polymer ?
#
loop_
_entity_poly.entity_id
_entity_poly.type
_entity_poly.pdbx_seq_one_letter_code
_entity_poly.pdbx_strand_id
1 'polypeptide(L)'
;MAVSVDAPLRLEYLSYEPASVFERNHSSGITCEAYGEVGYAPNVVLGEIQDAYALLKEPDEKLLLSMEIFCAARLESSQRAVFLALVSALEPLAQEAPLGEAVNKFVCECANLLKENTDIPAELRASLEGRLLQLRQESIRQALKRLARETLPDRPDAPIAVDEAYALRSQLVHSGVPADLDIDLERESRTISGIIRDIYANLFNRSLAHRFNG
;
A
#
# COMPACT_ATOMS: atom_id res chain seq x y z
N MET A 1 -6.28 -4.95 13.79
CA MET A 1 -5.50 -4.37 12.68
C MET A 1 -4.06 -4.85 12.82
N ALA A 2 -3.61 -5.74 11.93
CA ALA A 2 -2.30 -6.37 12.01
C ALA A 2 -1.24 -5.47 11.37
N VAL A 3 -0.25 -5.04 12.14
CA VAL A 3 1.02 -4.58 11.58
C VAL A 3 1.74 -5.85 11.10
N SER A 4 1.50 -6.22 9.84
CA SER A 4 2.31 -7.24 9.18
C SER A 4 3.67 -6.62 8.94
N VAL A 5 4.63 -6.97 9.79
CA VAL A 5 6.05 -6.95 9.46
C VAL A 5 6.22 -7.93 8.28
N ASP A 6 7.14 -7.70 7.35
CA ASP A 6 7.53 -8.70 6.32
C ASP A 6 8.31 -9.87 6.97
N ALA A 7 7.82 -10.35 8.11
CA ALA A 7 8.16 -11.63 8.67
C ALA A 7 7.05 -12.59 8.24
N PRO A 8 7.34 -13.68 7.50
CA PRO A 8 6.39 -14.76 7.36
C PRO A 8 6.11 -15.32 8.75
N LEU A 9 5.00 -14.91 9.36
CA LEU A 9 4.46 -15.57 10.55
C LEU A 9 3.90 -16.92 10.09
N ARG A 10 4.79 -17.90 10.00
CA ARG A 10 4.41 -19.31 9.88
C ARG A 10 4.09 -19.80 11.29
N LEU A 11 2.81 -19.99 11.57
CA LEU A 11 2.37 -20.78 12.72
C LEU A 11 2.76 -22.25 12.44
N GLU A 12 3.95 -22.65 12.90
CA GLU A 12 4.32 -24.05 12.94
C GLU A 12 3.62 -24.72 14.12
N TYR A 13 2.59 -25.50 13.80
CA TYR A 13 1.97 -26.40 14.76
C TYR A 13 2.92 -27.57 15.00
N LEU A 14 3.82 -27.43 15.97
CA LEU A 14 4.66 -28.53 16.45
C LEU A 14 3.78 -29.50 17.24
N SER A 15 3.21 -30.48 16.55
CA SER A 15 2.67 -31.68 17.20
C SER A 15 3.83 -32.46 17.83
N TYR A 16 3.61 -32.96 19.04
CA TYR A 16 4.62 -33.49 19.98
C TYR A 16 5.27 -34.85 19.62
N GLU A 17 5.30 -35.26 18.36
CA GLU A 17 6.02 -36.49 17.98
C GLU A 17 6.85 -36.29 16.72
N PRO A 18 8.19 -36.15 16.82
CA PRO A 18 9.06 -36.45 15.70
C PRO A 18 9.13 -37.96 15.52
N ALA A 19 9.05 -38.45 14.27
CA ALA A 19 9.49 -39.79 13.94
C ALA A 19 11.01 -39.88 14.18
N SER A 20 11.42 -40.38 15.34
CA SER A 20 12.83 -40.59 15.66
C SER A 20 13.31 -41.93 15.13
N VAL A 21 14.25 -41.92 14.19
CA VAL A 21 15.06 -43.09 13.83
C VAL A 21 16.40 -42.94 14.53
N PHE A 22 16.71 -43.84 15.46
CA PHE A 22 17.97 -43.84 16.21
C PHE A 22 19.03 -44.68 15.48
N GLU A 23 20.09 -44.04 15.00
CA GLU A 23 21.28 -44.71 14.48
C GLU A 23 22.26 -45.02 15.64
N ARG A 24 22.65 -46.29 15.77
CA ARG A 24 23.31 -46.85 16.97
C ARG A 24 24.81 -47.04 16.88
N ASN A 25 25.50 -46.37 15.96
CA ASN A 25 26.95 -46.55 15.79
C ASN A 25 27.66 -45.21 15.63
N HIS A 26 28.12 -44.58 16.73
CA HIS A 26 29.49 -44.06 16.90
C HIS A 26 29.71 -43.22 18.18
N SER A 27 30.87 -43.47 18.79
CA SER A 27 31.57 -42.98 20.00
C SER A 27 31.05 -41.83 20.89
N SER A 28 30.91 -42.19 22.18
CA SER A 28 31.18 -41.52 23.46
C SER A 28 31.82 -40.11 23.47
N GLY A 29 30.97 -39.08 23.42
CA GLY A 29 31.25 -37.74 23.95
C GLY A 29 30.14 -37.32 24.92
N ILE A 30 30.37 -36.29 25.74
CA ILE A 30 29.28 -35.60 26.47
C ILE A 30 28.80 -34.47 25.59
N THR A 31 27.60 -34.61 25.02
CA THR A 31 26.85 -33.51 24.42
C THR A 31 25.80 -33.05 25.43
N CYS A 32 25.77 -31.75 25.68
CA CYS A 32 24.77 -31.11 26.52
C CYS A 32 24.08 -30.05 25.66
N GLU A 33 22.76 -30.14 25.56
CA GLU A 33 21.92 -29.13 24.92
C GLU A 33 20.97 -28.61 25.99
N ALA A 34 20.87 -27.28 26.06
CA ALA A 34 19.95 -26.58 26.96
C ALA A 34 19.06 -25.69 26.10
N TYR A 35 17.76 -25.78 26.35
CA TYR A 35 16.76 -24.93 25.73
C TYR A 35 16.07 -24.13 26.83
N GLY A 36 15.87 -22.84 26.57
CA GLY A 36 15.06 -21.96 27.41
C GLY A 36 13.91 -21.44 26.59
N GLU A 37 12.70 -21.63 27.07
CA GLU A 37 11.49 -21.05 26.48
C GLU A 37 11.00 -19.91 27.38
N VAL A 38 10.74 -18.76 26.77
CA VAL A 38 10.07 -17.63 27.43
C VAL A 38 8.74 -17.44 26.71
N GLY A 39 7.64 -17.63 27.42
CA GLY A 39 6.29 -17.49 26.88
C GLY A 39 5.43 -16.62 27.80
N TYR A 40 4.59 -15.79 27.18
CA TYR A 40 3.49 -15.11 27.87
C TYR A 40 2.20 -15.88 27.64
N ALA A 41 1.30 -15.88 28.63
CA ALA A 41 -0.03 -16.45 28.42
C ALA A 41 -0.73 -15.68 27.28
N PRO A 42 -1.40 -16.37 26.33
CA PRO A 42 -2.06 -15.71 25.19
C PRO A 42 -3.03 -14.60 25.61
N ASN A 43 -3.72 -14.77 26.75
CA ASN A 43 -4.65 -13.78 27.29
C ASN A 43 -3.97 -12.47 27.71
N VAL A 44 -2.71 -12.52 28.14
CA VAL A 44 -1.94 -11.32 28.48
C VAL A 44 -1.61 -10.56 27.21
N VAL A 45 -1.11 -11.26 26.18
CA VAL A 45 -0.79 -10.64 24.88
C VAL A 45 -2.06 -10.07 24.22
N LEU A 46 -3.15 -10.85 24.20
CA LEU A 46 -4.42 -10.42 23.63
C LEU A 46 -5.07 -9.30 24.43
N GLY A 47 -4.97 -9.33 25.77
CA GLY A 47 -5.47 -8.26 26.64
C GLY A 47 -4.77 -6.94 26.38
N GLU A 48 -3.44 -6.94 26.31
CA GLU A 48 -2.65 -5.74 25.97
C GLU A 48 -2.98 -5.22 24.56
N ILE A 49 -3.18 -6.11 23.59
CA ILE A 49 -3.60 -5.73 22.23
C ILE A 49 -5.00 -5.12 22.25
N GLN A 50 -5.93 -5.70 23.02
CA GLN A 50 -7.31 -5.23 23.12
C GLN A 50 -7.39 -3.86 23.82
N ASP A 51 -6.65 -3.67 24.90
CA ASP A 51 -6.60 -2.40 25.63
C ASP A 51 -5.93 -1.32 24.79
N ALA A 52 -4.85 -1.65 24.08
CA ALA A 52 -4.22 -0.76 23.11
C ALA A 52 -5.15 -0.40 21.94
N TYR A 53 -6.05 -1.32 21.55
CA TYR A 53 -7.05 -1.09 20.50
C TYR A 53 -8.20 -0.21 21.00
N ALA A 54 -8.67 -0.40 22.24
CA ALA A 54 -9.73 0.40 22.84
C ALA A 54 -9.35 1.88 23.02
N LEU A 55 -8.06 2.17 23.12
CA LEU A 55 -7.52 3.54 23.22
C LEU A 55 -7.30 4.22 21.85
N LEU A 56 -7.49 3.50 20.74
CA LEU A 56 -7.35 4.07 19.40
C LEU A 56 -8.56 4.93 19.04
N LYS A 57 -8.29 6.09 18.45
CA LYS A 57 -9.32 6.85 17.74
C LYS A 57 -9.79 6.04 16.54
N GLU A 58 -11.10 5.97 16.32
CA GLU A 58 -11.65 5.34 15.13
C GLU A 58 -11.07 5.99 13.85
N PRO A 59 -10.54 5.19 12.91
CA PRO A 59 -10.04 5.71 11.65
C PRO A 59 -11.19 6.27 10.81
N ASP A 60 -10.89 7.27 9.99
CA ASP A 60 -11.80 7.72 8.93
C ASP A 60 -12.10 6.55 7.97
N GLU A 61 -13.29 6.54 7.36
CA GLU A 61 -13.76 5.47 6.47
C GLU A 61 -12.80 5.22 5.30
N LYS A 62 -12.20 6.30 4.76
CA LYS A 62 -11.20 6.19 3.68
C LYS A 62 -9.92 5.50 4.13
N LEU A 63 -9.48 5.79 5.36
CA LEU A 63 -8.32 5.12 5.95
C LEU A 63 -8.64 3.67 6.22
N LEU A 64 -9.83 3.36 6.78
CA LEU A 64 -10.25 1.99 7.00
C LEU A 64 -10.27 1.18 5.68
N LEU A 65 -10.90 1.71 4.63
CA LEU A 65 -10.94 1.06 3.32
C LEU A 65 -9.55 0.84 2.74
N SER A 66 -8.67 1.85 2.82
CA SER A 66 -7.27 1.71 2.41
C SER A 66 -6.59 0.52 3.10
N MET A 67 -6.78 0.39 4.41
CA MET A 67 -6.18 -0.67 5.21
C MET A 67 -6.77 -2.05 4.93
N GLU A 68 -8.08 -2.13 4.67
CA GLU A 68 -8.75 -3.36 4.25
C GLU A 68 -8.17 -3.88 2.93
N ILE A 69 -8.03 -3.00 1.92
CA ILE A 69 -7.42 -3.35 0.63
C ILE A 69 -5.97 -3.78 0.84
N PHE A 70 -5.20 -3.05 1.65
CA PHE A 70 -3.81 -3.40 1.95
C PHE A 70 -3.67 -4.78 2.60
N CYS A 71 -4.54 -5.11 3.56
CA CYS A 71 -4.57 -6.43 4.18
C CYS A 71 -5.00 -7.52 3.19
N ALA A 72 -6.04 -7.26 2.38
CA ALA A 72 -6.54 -8.19 1.38
C ALA A 72 -5.51 -8.49 0.28
N ALA A 73 -4.66 -7.51 -0.07
CA ALA A 73 -3.61 -7.67 -1.07
C ALA A 73 -2.68 -8.87 -0.78
N ARG A 74 -2.46 -9.20 0.49
CA ARG A 74 -1.61 -10.34 0.89
C ARG A 74 -2.27 -11.71 0.75
N LEU A 75 -3.59 -11.74 0.50
CA LEU A 75 -4.35 -12.96 0.25
C LEU A 75 -4.45 -13.29 -1.25
N GLU A 76 -3.94 -12.41 -2.10
CA GLU A 76 -3.95 -12.61 -3.54
C GLU A 76 -2.99 -13.72 -4.00
N SER A 77 -3.39 -14.45 -5.04
CA SER A 77 -2.68 -15.65 -5.50
C SER A 77 -1.51 -15.37 -6.46
N SER A 78 -1.37 -14.14 -6.94
CA SER A 78 -0.32 -13.76 -7.91
C SER A 78 0.35 -12.45 -7.54
N GLN A 79 1.65 -12.33 -7.80
CA GLN A 79 2.42 -11.10 -7.52
C GLN A 79 1.84 -9.87 -8.22
N ARG A 80 1.29 -10.05 -9.42
CA ARG A 80 0.58 -8.98 -10.14
C ARG A 80 -0.67 -8.52 -9.38
N ALA A 81 -1.49 -9.44 -8.89
CA ALA A 81 -2.69 -9.10 -8.12
C ALA A 81 -2.32 -8.44 -6.78
N VAL A 82 -1.30 -8.95 -6.09
CA VAL A 82 -0.73 -8.33 -4.88
C VAL A 82 -0.32 -6.89 -5.17
N PHE A 83 0.49 -6.67 -6.21
CA PHE A 83 0.96 -5.33 -6.59
C PHE A 83 -0.20 -4.38 -6.91
N LEU A 84 -1.15 -4.81 -7.74
CA LEU A 84 -2.31 -4.01 -8.10
C LEU A 84 -3.13 -3.61 -6.87
N ALA A 85 -3.38 -4.56 -5.96
CA ALA A 85 -4.12 -4.30 -4.73
C ALA A 85 -3.35 -3.37 -3.80
N LEU A 86 -2.03 -3.52 -3.65
CA LEU A 86 -1.20 -2.62 -2.84
C LEU A 86 -1.24 -1.18 -3.37
N VAL A 87 -1.07 -0.97 -4.68
CA VAL A 87 -1.14 0.38 -5.26
C VAL A 87 -2.55 0.96 -5.09
N SER A 88 -3.59 0.16 -5.31
CA SER A 88 -4.98 0.60 -5.13
C SER A 88 -5.37 0.84 -3.68
N ALA A 89 -4.65 0.28 -2.70
CA ALA A 89 -4.83 0.64 -1.29
C ALA A 89 -4.50 2.12 -1.01
N LEU A 90 -3.67 2.78 -1.83
CA LEU A 90 -3.38 4.21 -1.67
C LEU A 90 -4.48 5.12 -2.24
N GLU A 91 -5.30 4.64 -3.18
CA GLU A 91 -6.29 5.44 -3.91
C GLU A 91 -7.35 6.07 -2.98
N PRO A 92 -7.92 5.38 -1.97
CA PRO A 92 -8.85 5.99 -1.02
C PRO A 92 -8.27 7.19 -0.25
N LEU A 93 -6.96 7.20 -0.04
CA LEU A 93 -6.26 8.28 0.67
C LEU A 93 -5.93 9.47 -0.25
N ALA A 94 -5.93 9.25 -1.57
CA ALA A 94 -5.63 10.27 -2.56
C ALA A 94 -6.83 11.20 -2.76
N GLN A 95 -6.90 12.27 -1.97
CA GLN A 95 -7.97 13.25 -2.10
C GLN A 95 -7.63 14.25 -3.20
N GLU A 96 -8.35 14.23 -4.32
CA GLU A 96 -8.15 15.20 -5.41
C GLU A 96 -8.47 16.64 -4.96
N ALA A 97 -7.50 17.52 -5.12
CA ALA A 97 -7.60 18.96 -4.86
C ALA A 97 -7.83 19.75 -6.16
N PRO A 98 -8.50 20.91 -6.09
CA PRO A 98 -8.58 21.83 -7.22
C PRO A 98 -7.21 22.42 -7.55
N LEU A 99 -6.89 22.56 -8.84
CA LEU A 99 -5.61 23.10 -9.33
C LEU A 99 -5.47 24.63 -9.20
N GLY A 100 -6.39 25.28 -8.49
CA GLY A 100 -6.39 26.72 -8.23
C GLY A 100 -7.21 27.54 -9.24
N GLU A 101 -7.41 28.82 -8.91
CA GLU A 101 -8.31 29.72 -9.63
C GLU A 101 -7.84 30.01 -11.07
N ALA A 102 -6.54 30.12 -11.28
CA ALA A 102 -5.97 30.39 -12.61
C ALA A 102 -6.27 29.24 -13.60
N VAL A 103 -6.05 27.99 -13.19
CA VAL A 103 -6.36 26.80 -14.00
C VAL A 103 -7.87 26.70 -14.21
N ASN A 104 -8.65 26.92 -13.16
CA ASN A 104 -10.11 26.94 -13.24
C ASN A 104 -10.63 27.94 -14.28
N LYS A 105 -10.10 29.18 -14.27
CA LYS A 105 -10.47 30.23 -15.21
C LYS A 105 -10.11 29.84 -16.64
N PHE A 106 -8.89 29.38 -16.87
CA PHE A 106 -8.43 28.93 -18.19
C PHE A 106 -9.31 27.80 -18.76
N VAL A 107 -9.62 26.79 -17.94
CA VAL A 107 -10.47 25.67 -18.37
C VAL A 107 -11.90 26.13 -18.70
N CYS A 108 -12.47 27.05 -17.91
CA CYS A 108 -13.78 27.63 -18.21
C CYS A 108 -13.80 28.42 -19.52
N GLU A 109 -12.74 29.18 -19.80
CA GLU A 109 -12.59 29.89 -21.08
C GLU A 109 -12.53 28.90 -22.26
N CYS A 110 -11.74 27.83 -22.15
CA CYS A 110 -11.70 26.78 -23.17
C CYS A 110 -13.06 26.09 -23.36
N ALA A 111 -13.79 25.80 -22.28
CA ALA A 111 -15.11 25.19 -22.34
C ALA A 111 -16.14 26.10 -23.05
N ASN A 112 -16.07 27.42 -22.82
CA ASN A 112 -16.92 28.38 -23.52
C ASN A 112 -16.59 28.44 -25.02
N LEU A 113 -15.31 28.51 -25.38
CA LEU A 113 -14.88 28.46 -26.78
C LEU A 113 -15.33 27.17 -27.49
N LEU A 114 -15.29 26.04 -26.79
CA LEU A 114 -15.78 24.77 -27.32
C LEU A 114 -17.30 24.79 -27.59
N LYS A 115 -18.09 25.42 -26.72
CA LYS A 115 -19.55 25.56 -26.90
C LYS A 115 -19.91 26.40 -28.11
N GLU A 116 -19.16 27.46 -28.35
CA GLU A 116 -19.37 28.39 -29.46
C GLU A 116 -18.95 27.79 -30.81
N ASN A 117 -18.11 26.75 -30.81
CA ASN A 117 -17.62 26.12 -32.02
C ASN A 117 -18.71 25.28 -32.71
N THR A 118 -19.30 25.79 -33.80
CA THR A 118 -20.36 25.09 -34.55
C THR A 118 -19.87 23.96 -35.45
N ASP A 119 -18.57 23.92 -35.74
CA ASP A 119 -17.97 22.95 -36.67
C ASP A 119 -17.88 21.55 -36.06
N ILE A 120 -17.85 21.46 -34.72
CA ILE A 120 -17.82 20.19 -33.99
C ILE A 120 -19.27 19.72 -33.73
N PRO A 121 -19.61 18.46 -34.05
CA PRO A 121 -20.91 17.87 -33.73
C PRO A 121 -21.28 18.03 -32.25
N ALA A 122 -22.56 18.30 -31.99
CA ALA A 122 -23.05 18.59 -30.63
C ALA A 122 -22.73 17.48 -29.61
N GLU A 123 -22.80 16.21 -30.02
CA GLU A 123 -22.46 15.06 -29.18
C GLU A 123 -20.97 15.05 -28.78
N LEU A 124 -20.09 15.36 -29.74
CA LEU A 124 -18.65 15.45 -29.48
C LEU A 124 -18.32 16.65 -28.61
N ARG A 125 -18.98 17.80 -28.80
CA ARG A 125 -18.83 18.96 -27.90
C ARG A 125 -19.21 18.62 -26.46
N ALA A 126 -20.34 17.98 -26.25
CA ALA A 126 -20.78 17.61 -24.90
C ALA A 126 -19.79 16.64 -24.21
N SER A 127 -19.29 15.65 -24.95
CA SER A 127 -18.27 14.72 -24.46
C SER A 127 -16.95 15.43 -24.12
N LEU A 128 -16.48 16.33 -24.99
CA LEU A 128 -15.25 17.10 -24.79
C LEU A 128 -15.37 18.12 -23.65
N GLU A 129 -16.54 18.76 -23.51
CA GLU A 129 -16.80 19.69 -22.41
C GLU A 129 -16.65 18.98 -21.06
N GLY A 130 -17.26 17.79 -20.91
CA GLY A 130 -17.13 17.00 -19.68
C GLY A 130 -15.66 16.68 -19.34
N ARG A 131 -14.87 16.28 -20.34
CA ARG A 131 -13.43 16.01 -20.17
C ARG A 131 -12.62 17.27 -19.85
N LEU A 132 -12.93 18.40 -20.47
CA LEU A 132 -12.29 19.67 -20.17
C LEU A 132 -12.53 20.07 -18.73
N LEU A 133 -13.77 19.97 -18.25
CA LEU A 133 -14.12 20.35 -16.88
C LEU A 133 -13.42 19.49 -15.82
N GLN A 134 -13.07 18.23 -16.15
CA GLN A 134 -12.26 17.38 -15.27
C GLN A 134 -10.84 17.92 -15.07
N LEU A 135 -10.28 18.67 -16.02
CA LEU A 135 -8.94 19.27 -15.91
C LEU A 135 -8.82 20.36 -14.84
N ARG A 136 -9.93 20.71 -14.16
CA ARG A 136 -9.94 21.65 -13.03
C ARG A 136 -9.43 21.01 -11.74
N GLN A 137 -9.47 19.67 -11.67
CA GLN A 137 -9.05 18.89 -10.52
C GLN A 137 -7.71 18.21 -10.82
N GLU A 138 -6.92 17.97 -9.78
CA GLU A 138 -5.68 17.22 -9.93
C GLU A 138 -5.98 15.76 -10.30
N SER A 139 -5.09 15.12 -11.06
CA SER A 139 -5.23 13.68 -11.30
C SER A 139 -4.96 12.89 -10.01
N ILE A 140 -5.56 11.69 -9.88
CA ILE A 140 -5.24 10.72 -8.81
C ILE A 140 -3.73 10.55 -8.64
N ARG A 141 -2.99 10.45 -9.75
CA ARG A 141 -1.52 10.34 -9.76
C ARG A 141 -0.85 11.51 -9.04
N GLN A 142 -1.30 12.75 -9.26
CA GLN A 142 -0.79 13.93 -8.56
C GLN A 142 -1.20 13.96 -7.10
N ALA A 143 -2.46 13.60 -6.79
CA ALA A 143 -2.95 13.49 -5.42
C ALA A 143 -2.11 12.49 -4.61
N LEU A 144 -1.75 11.34 -5.19
CA LEU A 144 -0.89 10.33 -4.56
C LEU A 144 0.53 10.85 -4.29
N LYS A 145 1.15 11.55 -5.25
CA LYS A 145 2.47 12.16 -5.06
C LYS A 145 2.45 13.21 -3.95
N ARG A 146 1.37 14.00 -3.89
CA ARG A 146 1.17 15.02 -2.86
C ARG A 146 0.97 14.36 -1.49
N LEU A 147 0.12 13.34 -1.39
CA LEU A 147 -0.07 12.54 -0.18
C LEU A 147 1.26 12.01 0.36
N ALA A 148 2.06 11.37 -0.49
CA ALA A 148 3.36 10.83 -0.08
C ALA A 148 4.31 11.93 0.42
N ARG A 149 4.32 13.10 -0.24
CA ARG A 149 5.19 14.22 0.13
C ARG A 149 4.78 14.89 1.44
N GLU A 150 3.48 15.09 1.64
CA GLU A 150 2.92 15.73 2.82
C GLU A 150 2.99 14.81 4.05
N THR A 151 2.77 13.51 3.84
CA THR A 151 2.76 12.53 4.93
C THR A 151 4.16 12.06 5.31
N LEU A 152 5.10 11.99 4.34
CA LEU A 152 6.47 11.49 4.55
C LEU A 152 7.53 12.54 4.15
N PRO A 153 7.61 13.70 4.83
CA PRO A 153 8.55 14.75 4.47
C PRO A 153 10.02 14.31 4.58
N ASP A 154 10.31 13.35 5.47
CA ASP A 154 11.65 12.80 5.69
C ASP A 154 12.06 11.71 4.68
N ARG A 155 11.17 11.38 3.73
CA ARG A 155 11.37 10.30 2.75
C ARG A 155 11.18 10.82 1.31
N PRO A 156 12.18 11.54 0.75
CA PRO A 156 12.05 12.18 -0.56
C PRO A 156 11.92 11.20 -1.74
N ASP A 157 12.30 9.93 -1.54
CA ASP A 157 12.10 8.83 -2.49
C ASP A 157 10.63 8.39 -2.58
N ALA A 158 9.83 8.56 -1.51
CA ALA A 158 8.47 8.03 -1.47
C ALA A 158 7.54 8.58 -2.56
N PRO A 159 7.50 9.91 -2.85
CA PRO A 159 6.68 10.43 -3.94
C PRO A 159 7.12 9.95 -5.32
N ILE A 160 8.39 9.57 -5.50
CA ILE A 160 8.91 9.04 -6.77
C ILE A 160 8.47 7.58 -6.92
N ALA A 161 8.71 6.77 -5.90
CA ALA A 161 8.31 5.36 -5.90
C ALA A 161 6.79 5.19 -6.07
N VAL A 162 5.97 6.01 -5.40
CA VAL A 162 4.51 5.99 -5.56
C VAL A 162 4.11 6.38 -7.00
N ASP A 163 4.80 7.33 -7.60
CA ASP A 163 4.55 7.77 -8.97
C ASP A 163 4.84 6.66 -9.99
N GLU A 164 5.99 6.01 -9.83
CA GLU A 164 6.43 4.89 -10.65
C GLU A 164 5.51 3.69 -10.50
N ALA A 165 5.12 3.34 -9.27
CA ALA A 165 4.21 2.24 -9.01
C ALA A 165 2.81 2.49 -9.58
N TYR A 166 2.29 3.72 -9.49
CA TYR A 166 1.01 4.06 -10.10
C TYR A 166 1.07 4.01 -11.64
N ALA A 167 2.17 4.47 -12.24
CA ALA A 167 2.38 4.34 -13.67
C ALA A 167 2.43 2.87 -14.11
N LEU A 168 3.15 2.02 -13.37
CA LEU A 168 3.22 0.58 -13.61
C LEU A 168 1.85 -0.09 -13.46
N ARG A 169 1.08 0.25 -12.42
CA ARG A 169 -0.29 -0.23 -12.23
C ARG A 169 -1.18 0.16 -13.41
N SER A 170 -1.11 1.40 -13.88
CA SER A 170 -1.85 1.88 -15.05
C SER A 170 -1.51 1.06 -16.30
N GLN A 171 -0.23 0.79 -16.57
CA GLN A 171 0.19 -0.06 -17.68
C GLN A 171 -0.38 -1.49 -17.55
N LEU A 172 -0.28 -2.10 -16.37
CA LEU A 172 -0.79 -3.45 -16.12
C LEU A 172 -2.31 -3.55 -16.31
N VAL A 173 -3.06 -2.54 -15.88
CA VAL A 173 -4.53 -2.52 -16.01
C VAL A 173 -4.95 -2.30 -17.47
N HIS A 174 -4.26 -1.45 -18.22
CA HIS A 174 -4.67 -1.10 -19.58
C HIS A 174 -4.10 -2.02 -20.66
N SER A 175 -2.86 -2.47 -20.50
CA SER A 175 -2.13 -3.26 -21.49
C SER A 175 -1.99 -4.74 -21.09
N GLY A 176 -2.28 -5.09 -19.83
CA GLY A 176 -2.13 -6.46 -19.30
C GLY A 176 -0.68 -6.87 -19.00
N VAL A 177 0.29 -6.14 -19.51
CA VAL A 177 1.74 -6.36 -19.37
C VAL A 177 2.46 -5.03 -19.09
N PRO A 178 3.56 -5.06 -18.31
CA PRO A 178 4.41 -3.89 -18.14
C PRO A 178 5.17 -3.59 -19.44
N ALA A 179 5.56 -2.32 -19.63
CA ALA A 179 6.37 -1.91 -20.79
C ALA A 179 7.78 -2.52 -20.75
N ASP A 180 8.32 -2.73 -19.55
CA ASP A 180 9.56 -3.44 -19.30
C ASP A 180 9.24 -4.81 -18.68
N LEU A 181 9.66 -5.88 -19.36
CA LEU A 181 9.39 -7.27 -18.97
C LEU A 181 10.33 -7.77 -17.86
N ASP A 182 11.42 -7.06 -17.58
CA ASP A 182 12.40 -7.43 -16.55
C ASP A 182 12.07 -6.84 -15.18
N ILE A 183 10.90 -6.18 -15.03
CA ILE A 183 10.46 -5.62 -13.76
C ILE A 183 10.19 -6.72 -12.72
N ASP A 184 10.87 -6.60 -11.58
CA ASP A 184 10.62 -7.41 -10.39
C ASP A 184 9.44 -6.83 -9.58
N LEU A 185 8.23 -7.33 -9.86
CA LEU A 185 7.01 -6.93 -9.15
C LEU A 185 7.04 -7.22 -7.66
N GLU A 186 7.82 -8.21 -7.21
CA GLU A 186 7.93 -8.53 -5.80
C GLU A 186 8.72 -7.45 -5.06
N ARG A 187 9.83 -7.00 -5.67
CA ARG A 187 10.62 -5.87 -5.17
C ARG A 187 9.78 -4.59 -5.13
N GLU A 188 9.07 -4.29 -6.20
CA GLU A 188 8.18 -3.10 -6.25
C GLU A 188 7.07 -3.18 -5.19
N SER A 189 6.48 -4.36 -5.00
CA SER A 189 5.48 -4.59 -3.95
C SER A 189 6.05 -4.38 -2.55
N ARG A 190 7.29 -4.82 -2.28
CA ARG A 190 7.96 -4.57 -0.99
C ARG A 190 8.20 -3.08 -0.76
N THR A 191 8.70 -2.36 -1.77
CA THR A 191 8.92 -0.91 -1.70
C THR A 191 7.63 -0.17 -1.37
N ILE A 192 6.56 -0.44 -2.11
CA ILE A 192 5.26 0.21 -1.92
C ILE A 192 4.60 -0.20 -0.62
N SER A 193 4.69 -1.47 -0.23
CA SER A 193 4.18 -1.93 1.07
C SER A 193 4.88 -1.22 2.23
N GLY A 194 6.18 -0.95 2.13
CA GLY A 194 6.90 -0.15 3.12
C GLY A 194 6.38 1.29 3.20
N ILE A 195 6.21 1.95 2.06
CA ILE A 195 5.69 3.32 2.00
C ILE A 195 4.26 3.41 2.58
N ILE A 196 3.39 2.46 2.25
CA ILE A 196 2.02 2.41 2.79
C ILE A 196 2.02 2.29 4.32
N ARG A 197 2.87 1.42 4.86
CA ARG A 197 3.01 1.26 6.31
C ARG A 197 3.50 2.55 6.97
N ASP A 198 4.46 3.24 6.36
CA ASP A 198 4.96 4.54 6.85
C ASP A 198 3.85 5.61 6.82
N ILE A 199 3.04 5.64 5.74
CA ILE A 199 1.88 6.54 5.63
C ILE A 199 0.89 6.28 6.76
N TYR A 200 0.50 5.02 6.99
CA TYR A 200 -0.41 4.67 8.09
C TYR A 200 0.17 5.06 9.44
N ALA A 201 1.46 4.79 9.67
CA ALA A 201 2.14 5.15 10.92
C ALA A 201 2.02 6.65 11.21
N ASN A 202 2.30 7.50 10.21
CA ASN A 202 2.18 8.94 10.36
C ASN A 202 0.73 9.41 10.52
N LEU A 203 -0.22 8.83 9.80
CA LEU A 203 -1.65 9.15 9.97
C LEU A 203 -2.18 8.80 11.37
N PHE A 204 -1.62 7.77 12.01
CA PHE A 204 -1.91 7.41 13.40
C PHE A 204 -1.01 8.10 14.43
N ASN A 205 -0.10 8.99 14.03
CA ASN A 205 0.92 9.61 14.88
C ASN A 205 1.74 8.58 15.68
N ARG A 206 2.13 7.47 15.03
CA ARG A 206 2.93 6.40 15.64
C ARG A 206 4.28 6.25 14.96
N SER A 207 5.30 5.98 15.77
CA SER A 207 6.59 5.52 15.26
C SER A 207 6.55 4.01 15.14
N LEU A 208 6.78 3.48 13.93
CA LEU A 208 7.03 2.05 13.77
C LEU A 208 8.42 1.76 14.35
N ALA A 209 8.46 0.94 15.41
CA ALA A 209 9.72 0.51 16.00
C ALA A 209 10.53 -0.29 14.97
N HIS A 210 11.78 0.15 14.76
CA HIS A 210 12.86 -0.43 13.97
C HIS A 210 12.80 -0.34 12.43
N ARG A 211 13.57 0.64 11.93
CA ARG A 211 14.45 0.46 10.76
C ARG A 211 15.49 -0.60 11.13
N PHE A 212 15.39 -1.83 10.61
CA PHE A 212 16.50 -2.76 10.61
C PHE A 212 17.45 -2.35 9.49
N ASN A 213 18.44 -1.53 9.83
CA ASN A 213 19.67 -1.44 9.06
C ASN A 213 20.51 -2.67 9.41
N GLY A 214 20.64 -3.58 8.46
CA GLY A 214 21.52 -4.74 8.47
C GLY A 214 21.65 -5.28 7.06
#